data_AF-A0A7X6L2W6-F1
#
_entry.id   AF-A0A7X6L2W6-F1
#
_cell.length_a   1.000
_cell.length_b   1.000
_cell.length_c   1.000
_cell.angle_alpha   90.00
_cell.angle_beta   90.00
_cell.angle_gamma   90.00
#
_symmetry.space_group_name_H-M   'P 1'
#
loop_
_entity.id
_entity.type
_entity.pdbx_description
1 polymer ?
#
loop_
_entity_poly.entity_id
_entity_poly.type
_entity_poly.pdbx_seq_one_letter_code
_entity_poly.pdbx_strand_id
1 'polypeptide(L)'
;MGAVIVYDRDDRGDAIAEHLDALGLYAVRMPPRDSVYNGRFEDIAHVLRMFASSLRFAIVTDVRDVYFQSDPITWLEARLRCPFLAVSEGVRYSDEEWNRANLQRSFPAHVQRLWSKAVCNVGVIAGEAGVMADLCLAISLVAASSGVSIADQSGYNLLLDMEPYRSAVQFVTSEEGFACQAGTFADPGKLGALRPFLLEPEPTLIGECVHTSTGMPYPIVHQYDRVPAWKQALSNRLRSAPAVGVSAPRPGLARVLGDADGASVLQTAQRFGVPRQQSSISLFSAASSDLVHADGSPSPEGTA
;
A
#
# COMPACT_ATOMS: atom_id res chain seq x y z
N MET A 1 9.07 14.36 5.94
CA MET A 1 9.52 13.34 6.91
C MET A 1 9.57 12.01 6.17
N GLY A 2 10.64 11.23 6.32
CA GLY A 2 10.73 9.87 5.76
C GLY A 2 11.18 8.88 6.82
N ALA A 3 10.57 7.70 6.85
CA ALA A 3 10.88 6.63 7.77
C ALA A 3 11.08 5.32 7.00
N VAL A 4 12.07 4.53 7.39
CA VAL A 4 12.40 3.24 6.78
C VAL A 4 12.42 2.19 7.89
N ILE A 5 11.63 1.13 7.70
CA ILE A 5 11.62 0.00 8.63
C ILE A 5 12.82 -0.90 8.31
N VAL A 6 13.62 -1.20 9.33
CA VAL A 6 14.80 -2.06 9.22
C VAL A 6 14.59 -3.28 10.11
N TYR A 7 14.54 -4.46 9.47
CA TYR A 7 14.33 -5.75 10.13
C TYR A 7 15.61 -6.40 10.63
N ASP A 8 16.74 -6.13 9.96
CA ASP A 8 18.03 -6.66 10.36
C ASP A 8 18.44 -6.08 11.73
N ARG A 9 18.81 -6.97 12.65
CA ARG A 9 19.29 -6.64 14.00
C ARG A 9 20.78 -6.95 14.18
N ASP A 10 21.49 -7.18 13.08
CA ASP A 10 22.93 -7.41 13.04
C ASP A 10 23.68 -6.10 12.70
N ASP A 11 25.01 -6.17 12.67
CA ASP A 11 25.88 -5.03 12.33
C ASP A 11 25.53 -4.39 10.96
N ARG A 12 24.97 -5.17 10.02
CA ARG A 12 24.52 -4.63 8.74
C ARG A 12 23.28 -3.78 8.92
N GLY A 13 22.33 -4.26 9.72
CA GLY A 13 21.18 -3.48 10.14
C GLY A 13 21.60 -2.17 10.78
N ASP A 14 22.60 -2.17 11.66
CA ASP A 14 23.13 -0.97 12.34
C ASP A 14 23.75 0.02 11.37
N ALA A 15 24.62 -0.45 10.47
CA ALA A 15 25.17 0.39 9.40
C ALA A 15 24.09 1.02 8.51
N ILE A 16 23.02 0.28 8.20
CA ILE A 16 21.88 0.81 7.43
C ILE A 16 21.16 1.92 8.21
N ALA A 17 20.90 1.72 9.51
CA ALA A 17 20.21 2.71 10.33
C ALA A 17 21.03 4.00 10.48
N GLU A 18 22.34 3.88 10.69
CA GLU A 18 23.26 5.03 10.73
C GLU A 18 23.27 5.79 9.40
N HIS A 19 23.31 5.07 8.28
CA HIS A 19 23.27 5.69 6.96
C HIS A 19 21.95 6.43 6.71
N LEU A 20 20.82 5.83 7.10
CA LEU A 20 19.50 6.46 7.00
C LEU A 20 19.43 7.75 7.83
N ASP A 21 19.94 7.73 9.06
CA ASP A 21 19.95 8.92 9.91
C ASP A 21 20.81 10.05 9.32
N ALA A 22 21.98 9.70 8.76
CA ALA A 22 22.85 10.62 8.05
C ALA A 22 22.19 11.25 6.81
N LEU A 23 21.35 10.48 6.10
CA LEU A 23 20.50 10.98 4.99
C LEU A 23 19.27 11.76 5.46
N GLY A 24 19.02 11.73 6.75
CA GLY A 24 17.96 12.43 7.40
C GLY A 24 16.60 11.74 7.44
N LEU A 25 16.64 10.41 7.33
CA LEU A 25 15.51 9.51 7.43
C LEU A 25 15.46 8.88 8.83
N TYR A 26 14.27 8.57 9.30
CA TYR A 26 14.11 7.81 10.53
C TYR A 26 14.28 6.32 10.25
N ALA A 27 15.25 5.67 10.89
CA ALA A 27 15.32 4.22 10.93
C ALA A 27 14.42 3.69 12.05
N VAL A 28 13.47 2.82 11.70
CA VAL A 28 12.56 2.17 12.66
C VAL A 28 12.87 0.69 12.73
N ARG A 29 13.33 0.21 13.89
CA ARG A 29 13.60 -1.21 14.10
C ARG A 29 12.30 -1.98 14.32
N MET A 30 12.12 -3.07 13.58
CA MET A 30 11.01 -4.01 13.75
C MET A 30 11.54 -5.45 13.86
N PRO A 31 10.82 -6.36 14.54
CA PRO A 31 11.18 -7.76 14.56
C PRO A 31 11.11 -8.37 13.14
N PRO A 32 11.98 -9.34 12.80
CA PRO A 32 11.89 -10.07 11.53
C PRO A 32 10.49 -10.66 11.31
N ARG A 33 10.07 -10.70 10.05
CA ARG A 33 8.79 -11.25 9.63
C ARG A 33 9.01 -12.53 8.81
N ASP A 34 8.16 -13.53 8.99
CA ASP A 34 8.17 -14.75 8.16
C ASP A 34 7.95 -14.42 6.67
N SER A 35 7.08 -13.44 6.40
CA SER A 35 6.96 -12.78 5.11
C SER A 35 7.11 -11.28 5.29
N VAL A 36 8.19 -10.72 4.73
CA VAL A 36 8.37 -9.27 4.65
C VAL A 36 7.30 -8.64 3.75
N TYR A 37 6.89 -9.30 2.66
CA TYR A 37 5.89 -8.78 1.72
C TYR A 37 4.54 -8.50 2.39
N ASN A 38 4.04 -9.45 3.17
CA ASN A 38 2.75 -9.34 3.84
C ASN A 38 2.88 -8.60 5.19
N GLY A 39 3.87 -8.98 6.00
CA GLY A 39 4.04 -8.51 7.38
C GLY A 39 4.40 -7.04 7.47
N ARG A 40 5.11 -6.49 6.47
CA ARG A 40 5.49 -5.07 6.45
C ARG A 40 4.32 -4.12 6.56
N PHE A 41 3.14 -4.47 6.03
CA PHE A 41 2.00 -3.58 6.07
C PHE A 41 1.44 -3.40 7.48
N GLU A 42 1.59 -4.39 8.37
CA GLU A 42 1.28 -4.23 9.79
C GLU A 42 2.25 -3.25 10.46
N ASP A 43 3.55 -3.41 10.17
CA ASP A 43 4.60 -2.52 10.72
C ASP A 43 4.45 -1.08 10.20
N ILE A 44 4.18 -0.92 8.91
CA ILE A 44 3.92 0.38 8.28
C ILE A 44 2.69 1.03 8.91
N ALA A 45 1.60 0.28 9.11
CA ALA A 45 0.41 0.80 9.78
C ALA A 45 0.72 1.29 11.19
N HIS A 46 1.49 0.51 11.97
CA HIS A 46 1.94 0.90 13.30
C HIS A 46 2.75 2.21 13.27
N VAL A 47 3.74 2.30 12.38
CA VAL A 47 4.58 3.49 12.22
C VAL A 47 3.76 4.70 11.81
N LEU A 48 2.91 4.58 10.79
CA LEU A 48 2.06 5.67 10.34
C LEU A 48 1.13 6.16 11.45
N ARG A 49 0.53 5.28 12.26
CA ARG A 49 -0.33 5.69 13.38
C ARG A 49 0.38 6.54 14.42
N MET A 50 1.68 6.34 14.64
CA MET A 50 2.46 7.20 15.54
C MET A 50 2.56 8.66 15.03
N PHE A 51 2.50 8.87 13.71
CA PHE A 51 2.66 10.19 13.09
C PHE A 51 1.38 10.74 12.46
N ALA A 52 0.31 9.94 12.35
CA ALA A 52 -0.87 10.27 11.54
C ALA A 52 -1.51 11.61 11.92
N SER A 53 -1.52 11.99 13.21
CA SER A 53 -2.04 13.28 13.66
C SER A 53 -1.20 14.49 13.24
N SER A 54 0.05 14.26 12.81
CA SER A 54 1.02 15.28 12.41
C SER A 54 1.32 15.31 10.91
N LEU A 55 0.76 14.36 10.15
CA LEU A 55 1.00 14.21 8.71
C LEU A 55 -0.32 14.38 7.95
N ARG A 56 -0.31 15.18 6.88
CA ARG A 56 -1.47 15.29 5.98
C ARG A 56 -1.53 14.11 5.02
N PHE A 57 -0.41 13.82 4.35
CA PHE A 57 -0.30 12.72 3.40
C PHE A 57 0.74 11.71 3.85
N ALA A 58 0.55 10.47 3.43
CA ALA A 58 1.56 9.42 3.50
C ALA A 58 1.73 8.78 2.13
N ILE A 59 2.97 8.42 1.82
CA ILE A 59 3.34 7.63 0.64
C ILE A 59 4.09 6.43 1.18
N VAL A 60 3.56 5.24 0.92
CA VAL A 60 4.15 3.96 1.30
C VAL A 60 4.76 3.36 0.05
N THR A 61 6.04 3.00 0.12
CA THR A 61 6.76 2.45 -1.02
C THR A 61 7.57 1.21 -0.66
N ASP A 62 7.87 0.38 -1.65
CA ASP A 62 9.03 -0.49 -1.65
C ASP A 62 10.31 0.35 -1.43
N VAL A 63 11.40 -0.28 -1.00
CA VAL A 63 12.63 0.44 -0.63
C VAL A 63 13.70 0.32 -1.70
N ARG A 64 14.02 -0.91 -2.11
CA ARG A 64 15.23 -1.22 -2.90
C ARG A 64 15.14 -0.72 -4.35
N ASP A 65 13.97 -0.85 -4.95
CA ASP A 65 13.73 -0.65 -6.37
C ASP A 65 12.80 0.54 -6.64
N VAL A 66 12.83 1.54 -5.77
CA VAL A 66 12.08 2.80 -5.92
C VAL A 66 13.04 3.96 -6.10
N TYR A 67 12.73 4.84 -7.06
CA TYR A 67 13.48 6.05 -7.33
C TYR A 67 12.56 7.27 -7.34
N PHE A 68 12.90 8.30 -6.57
CA PHE A 68 12.18 9.58 -6.55
C PHE A 68 12.86 10.57 -7.51
N GLN A 69 12.17 10.96 -8.60
CA GLN A 69 12.68 11.94 -9.57
C GLN A 69 12.35 13.39 -9.16
N SER A 70 11.29 13.58 -8.39
CA SER A 70 10.83 14.86 -7.84
C SER A 70 9.96 14.63 -6.60
N ASP A 71 9.49 15.70 -5.95
CA ASP A 71 8.62 15.61 -4.78
C ASP A 71 7.20 15.13 -5.17
N PRO A 72 6.81 13.90 -4.81
CA PRO A 72 5.49 13.35 -5.14
C PRO A 72 4.34 14.05 -4.39
N ILE A 73 4.61 14.78 -3.31
CA ILE A 73 3.58 15.53 -2.58
C ILE A 73 2.97 16.61 -3.46
N THR A 74 3.76 17.22 -4.36
CA THR A 74 3.27 18.21 -5.32
C THR A 74 2.16 17.65 -6.20
N TRP A 75 2.27 16.36 -6.59
CA TRP A 75 1.22 15.70 -7.36
C TRP A 75 -0.02 15.47 -6.49
N LEU A 76 0.14 14.99 -5.25
CA LEU A 76 -0.98 14.74 -4.34
C LEU A 76 -1.78 16.01 -4.05
N GLU A 77 -1.11 17.12 -3.74
CA GLU A 77 -1.75 18.42 -3.49
C GLU A 77 -2.58 18.90 -4.68
N ALA A 78 -2.10 18.65 -5.90
CA ALA A 78 -2.73 19.14 -7.12
C ALA A 78 -3.83 18.20 -7.65
N ARG A 79 -3.76 16.89 -7.39
CA ARG A 79 -4.52 15.88 -8.15
C ARG A 79 -5.22 14.80 -7.32
N LEU A 80 -4.94 14.67 -6.03
CA LEU A 80 -5.65 13.72 -5.17
C LEU A 80 -7.08 14.26 -4.90
N ARG A 81 -8.09 13.46 -5.24
CA ARG A 81 -9.53 13.78 -5.16
C ARG A 81 -10.30 12.84 -4.24
N CYS A 82 -9.71 11.69 -3.92
CA CYS A 82 -10.26 10.70 -3.00
C CYS A 82 -9.32 10.55 -1.79
N PRO A 83 -9.78 9.93 -0.69
CA PRO A 83 -8.96 9.70 0.49
C PRO A 83 -7.58 9.04 0.22
N PHE A 84 -7.50 8.19 -0.80
CA PHE A 84 -6.25 7.60 -1.26
C PHE A 84 -6.29 7.28 -2.75
N LEU A 85 -5.13 6.93 -3.32
CA LEU A 85 -5.00 6.52 -4.72
C LEU A 85 -4.40 5.11 -4.87
N ALA A 86 -4.71 4.47 -6.00
CA ALA A 86 -4.14 3.21 -6.44
C ALA A 86 -3.57 3.33 -7.85
N VAL A 87 -2.31 2.95 -8.05
CA VAL A 87 -1.63 3.09 -9.34
C VAL A 87 -1.69 1.78 -10.13
N SER A 88 -2.16 1.86 -11.37
CA SER A 88 -2.23 0.76 -12.32
C SER A 88 -0.83 0.20 -12.68
N GLU A 89 -0.72 -1.12 -12.81
CA GLU A 89 0.41 -1.81 -13.48
C GLU A 89 0.24 -1.88 -15.00
N GLY A 90 -0.84 -1.34 -15.55
CA GLY A 90 -1.09 -1.30 -16.99
C GLY A 90 -1.49 -2.64 -17.61
N VAL A 91 -1.79 -3.67 -16.80
CA VAL A 91 -2.20 -5.00 -17.28
C VAL A 91 -3.37 -5.52 -16.44
N ARG A 92 -4.14 -6.46 -16.99
CA ARG A 92 -5.16 -7.19 -16.23
C ARG A 92 -4.56 -8.42 -15.56
N TYR A 93 -5.20 -8.92 -14.52
CA TYR A 93 -4.86 -10.21 -13.92
C TYR A 93 -4.83 -11.35 -14.94
N SER A 94 -5.76 -11.34 -15.90
CA SER A 94 -5.83 -12.34 -16.97
C SER A 94 -4.68 -12.31 -17.95
N ASP A 95 -3.88 -11.24 -17.97
CA ASP A 95 -2.96 -10.97 -19.08
C ASP A 95 -1.48 -11.08 -18.66
N GLU A 96 -1.19 -11.19 -17.36
CA GLU A 96 0.15 -11.39 -16.83
C GLU A 96 0.23 -12.64 -15.94
N GLU A 97 1.16 -13.54 -16.25
CA GLU A 97 1.23 -14.88 -15.65
C GLU A 97 1.46 -14.85 -14.14
N TRP A 98 2.33 -13.95 -13.66
CA TRP A 98 2.67 -13.89 -12.23
C TRP A 98 1.48 -13.42 -11.39
N ASN A 99 0.81 -12.33 -11.78
CA ASN A 99 -0.37 -11.78 -11.13
C ASN A 99 -1.50 -12.81 -11.09
N ARG A 100 -1.72 -13.51 -12.21
CA ARG A 100 -2.69 -14.60 -12.32
C ARG A 100 -2.41 -15.73 -11.33
N ALA A 101 -1.18 -16.26 -11.35
CA ALA A 101 -0.79 -17.36 -10.48
C ALA A 101 -0.82 -16.93 -9.00
N ASN A 102 -0.41 -15.69 -8.71
CA ASN A 102 -0.44 -15.12 -7.38
C ASN A 102 -1.86 -15.03 -6.82
N LEU A 103 -2.81 -14.53 -7.62
CA LEU A 103 -4.22 -14.44 -7.25
C LEU A 103 -4.84 -15.82 -7.05
N GLN A 104 -4.59 -16.76 -7.98
CA GLN A 104 -5.10 -18.14 -7.87
C GLN A 104 -4.63 -18.84 -6.60
N ARG A 105 -3.37 -18.62 -6.22
CA ARG A 105 -2.80 -19.20 -5.00
C ARG A 105 -3.33 -18.53 -3.74
N SER A 106 -3.45 -17.20 -3.75
CA SER A 106 -3.78 -16.43 -2.55
C SER A 106 -5.28 -16.38 -2.26
N PHE A 107 -6.11 -16.22 -3.29
CA PHE A 107 -7.55 -16.04 -3.16
C PHE A 107 -8.32 -16.79 -4.27
N PRO A 108 -8.24 -18.14 -4.32
CA PRO A 108 -8.83 -18.94 -5.40
C PRO A 108 -10.34 -18.69 -5.60
N ALA A 109 -11.08 -18.46 -4.52
CA ALA A 109 -12.51 -18.17 -4.57
C ALA A 109 -12.85 -16.79 -5.21
N HIS A 110 -11.86 -15.91 -5.36
CA HIS A 110 -12.03 -14.56 -5.89
C HIS A 110 -11.37 -14.37 -7.26
N VAL A 111 -10.84 -15.44 -7.87
CA VAL A 111 -10.22 -15.39 -9.20
C VAL A 111 -11.16 -14.79 -10.22
N GLN A 112 -12.38 -15.32 -10.35
CA GLN A 112 -13.38 -14.82 -11.32
C GLN A 112 -13.73 -13.35 -11.08
N ARG A 113 -13.71 -12.91 -9.82
CA ARG A 113 -14.04 -11.53 -9.43
C ARG A 113 -12.99 -10.54 -9.95
N LEU A 114 -11.70 -10.88 -9.84
CA LEU A 114 -10.60 -9.97 -10.19
C LEU A 114 -10.00 -10.23 -11.57
N TRP A 115 -10.30 -11.36 -12.21
CA TRP A 115 -9.65 -11.83 -13.44
C TRP A 115 -9.50 -10.77 -14.54
N SER A 116 -10.57 -10.05 -14.84
CA SER A 116 -10.61 -9.07 -15.93
C SER A 116 -10.26 -7.64 -15.48
N LYS A 117 -9.86 -7.44 -14.22
CA LYS A 117 -9.56 -6.11 -13.68
C LYS A 117 -8.09 -5.77 -13.88
N ALA A 118 -7.83 -4.47 -14.07
CA ALA A 118 -6.48 -3.93 -14.03
C ALA A 118 -5.87 -4.18 -12.66
N VAL A 119 -4.61 -4.61 -12.64
CA VAL A 119 -3.84 -4.79 -11.41
C VAL A 119 -3.36 -3.42 -10.95
N CYS A 120 -3.58 -3.08 -9.69
CA CYS A 120 -2.93 -1.95 -9.03
C CYS A 120 -1.73 -2.44 -8.23
N ASN A 121 -0.58 -1.80 -8.41
CA ASN A 121 0.63 -2.16 -7.69
C ASN A 121 0.54 -1.71 -6.22
N VAL A 122 0.90 -2.57 -5.28
CA VAL A 122 0.88 -2.24 -3.84
C VAL A 122 2.22 -1.67 -3.34
N GLY A 123 3.27 -1.78 -4.15
CA GLY A 123 4.61 -1.27 -3.83
C GLY A 123 4.76 0.24 -3.92
N VAL A 124 3.75 0.96 -4.40
CA VAL A 124 3.61 2.42 -4.24
C VAL A 124 2.14 2.77 -4.04
N ILE A 125 1.77 3.16 -2.82
CA ILE A 125 0.41 3.61 -2.46
C ILE A 125 0.48 4.93 -1.70
N ALA A 126 -0.52 5.80 -1.89
CA ALA A 126 -0.49 7.14 -1.32
C ALA A 126 -1.88 7.67 -1.01
N GLY A 127 -1.97 8.57 -0.03
CA GLY A 127 -3.23 9.16 0.39
C GLY A 127 -3.11 9.96 1.68
N GLU A 128 -4.24 10.25 2.29
CA GLU A 128 -4.32 10.85 3.61
C GLU A 128 -3.66 9.94 4.66
N ALA A 129 -2.83 10.49 5.54
CA ALA A 129 -1.97 9.69 6.41
C ALA A 129 -2.71 8.71 7.32
N GLY A 130 -3.85 9.12 7.89
CA GLY A 130 -4.71 8.25 8.71
C GLY A 130 -5.33 7.11 7.90
N VAL A 131 -5.81 7.42 6.69
CA VAL A 131 -6.40 6.43 5.76
C VAL A 131 -5.35 5.41 5.33
N MET A 132 -4.13 5.86 5.04
CA MET A 132 -3.03 4.97 4.68
C MET A 132 -2.65 4.02 5.81
N ALA A 133 -2.68 4.48 7.07
CA ALA A 133 -2.42 3.61 8.21
C ALA A 133 -3.45 2.47 8.32
N ASP A 134 -4.73 2.79 8.14
CA ASP A 134 -5.80 1.79 8.20
C ASP A 134 -5.82 0.88 6.97
N LEU A 135 -5.53 1.41 5.78
CA LEU A 135 -5.39 0.62 4.56
C LEU A 135 -4.23 -0.38 4.66
N CYS A 136 -3.08 0.03 5.19
CA CYS A 136 -1.95 -0.89 5.42
C CYS A 136 -2.34 -2.00 6.40
N LEU A 137 -3.03 -1.68 7.50
CA LEU A 137 -3.52 -2.71 8.42
C LEU A 137 -4.48 -3.68 7.71
N ALA A 138 -5.41 -3.17 6.90
CA ALA A 138 -6.34 -3.99 6.14
C ALA A 138 -5.62 -4.92 5.14
N ILE A 139 -4.64 -4.39 4.39
CA ILE A 139 -3.82 -5.19 3.46
C ILE A 139 -3.14 -6.34 4.22
N SER A 140 -2.55 -6.06 5.39
CA SER A 140 -1.88 -7.08 6.18
C SER A 140 -2.85 -8.18 6.66
N LEU A 141 -4.02 -7.80 7.19
CA LEU A 141 -5.02 -8.76 7.66
C LEU A 141 -5.56 -9.64 6.52
N VAL A 142 -5.86 -9.04 5.36
CA VAL A 142 -6.31 -9.79 4.18
C VAL A 142 -5.21 -10.71 3.64
N ALA A 143 -3.97 -10.21 3.51
CA ALA A 143 -2.85 -11.02 3.05
C ALA A 143 -2.57 -12.19 3.99
N ALA A 144 -2.60 -11.98 5.32
CA ALA A 144 -2.42 -13.02 6.32
C ALA A 144 -3.50 -14.12 6.21
N SER A 145 -4.75 -13.75 5.90
CA SER A 145 -5.85 -14.71 5.74
C SER A 145 -5.65 -15.71 4.59
N SER A 146 -4.79 -15.41 3.62
CA SER A 146 -4.52 -16.28 2.47
C SER A 146 -3.64 -17.49 2.81
N GLY A 147 -2.83 -17.40 3.87
CA GLY A 147 -1.76 -18.37 4.15
C GLY A 147 -0.61 -18.38 3.13
N VAL A 148 -0.57 -17.44 2.17
CA VAL A 148 0.45 -17.34 1.12
C VAL A 148 1.44 -16.22 1.44
N SER A 149 2.73 -16.50 1.33
CA SER A 149 3.80 -15.58 1.74
C SER A 149 3.92 -14.30 0.92
N ILE A 150 3.28 -14.18 -0.24
CA ILE A 150 3.30 -12.98 -1.07
C ILE A 150 1.87 -12.79 -1.59
N ALA A 151 1.01 -12.26 -0.74
CA ALA A 151 -0.42 -12.09 -1.02
C ALA A 151 -0.87 -10.63 -0.88
N ASP A 152 0.04 -9.72 -0.50
CA ASP A 152 -0.19 -8.29 -0.32
C ASP A 152 -0.81 -7.64 -1.56
N GLN A 153 -0.26 -7.85 -2.76
CA GLN A 153 -0.80 -7.27 -4.00
C GLN A 153 -2.20 -7.80 -4.33
N SER A 154 -2.41 -9.11 -4.24
CA SER A 154 -3.73 -9.71 -4.51
C SER A 154 -4.76 -9.32 -3.45
N GLY A 155 -4.36 -9.24 -2.18
CA GLY A 155 -5.21 -8.82 -1.08
C GLY A 155 -5.59 -7.35 -1.19
N TYR A 156 -4.65 -6.50 -1.60
CA TYR A 156 -4.89 -5.10 -1.90
C TYR A 156 -5.91 -4.93 -3.03
N ASN A 157 -5.73 -5.62 -4.17
CA ASN A 157 -6.68 -5.53 -5.28
C ASN A 157 -8.07 -6.11 -4.94
N LEU A 158 -8.15 -7.10 -4.05
CA LEU A 158 -9.42 -7.58 -3.50
C LEU A 158 -10.11 -6.51 -2.66
N LEU A 159 -9.37 -5.82 -1.78
CA LEU A 159 -9.88 -4.69 -1.01
C LEU A 159 -10.38 -3.58 -1.92
N LEU A 160 -9.62 -3.19 -2.95
CA LEU A 160 -10.03 -2.16 -3.93
C LEU A 160 -11.33 -2.51 -4.66
N ASP A 161 -11.72 -3.79 -4.70
CA ASP A 161 -12.96 -4.24 -5.28
C ASP A 161 -14.13 -4.39 -4.28
N MET A 162 -13.91 -4.04 -3.01
CA MET A 162 -14.89 -4.14 -1.94
C MET A 162 -15.19 -2.77 -1.33
N GLU A 163 -16.40 -2.57 -0.84
CA GLU A 163 -16.72 -1.39 -0.03
C GLU A 163 -16.10 -1.51 1.38
N PRO A 164 -15.68 -0.39 2.00
CA PRO A 164 -15.77 0.99 1.50
C PRO A 164 -14.61 1.43 0.59
N TYR A 165 -13.58 0.60 0.39
CA TYR A 165 -12.35 0.97 -0.33
C TYR A 165 -12.62 1.34 -1.78
N ARG A 166 -13.52 0.60 -2.45
CA ARG A 166 -13.89 0.83 -3.84
C ARG A 166 -14.44 2.24 -4.08
N SER A 167 -15.24 2.77 -3.15
CA SER A 167 -15.78 4.13 -3.26
C SER A 167 -14.81 5.20 -2.75
N ALA A 168 -13.78 4.81 -1.98
CA ALA A 168 -12.81 5.73 -1.37
C ALA A 168 -11.48 5.85 -2.16
N VAL A 169 -11.28 5.05 -3.20
CA VAL A 169 -10.04 5.04 -3.99
C VAL A 169 -10.15 5.91 -5.25
N GLN A 170 -9.10 6.69 -5.52
CA GLN A 170 -8.82 7.24 -6.84
C GLN A 170 -7.96 6.24 -7.62
N PHE A 171 -8.51 5.58 -8.62
CA PHE A 171 -7.70 4.81 -9.57
C PHE A 171 -6.91 5.76 -10.45
N VAL A 172 -5.61 5.53 -10.55
CA VAL A 172 -4.65 6.36 -11.29
C VAL A 172 -3.98 5.50 -12.35
N THR A 173 -4.10 5.92 -13.61
CA THR A 173 -3.37 5.32 -14.72
C THR A 173 -1.89 5.74 -14.67
N SER A 174 -1.00 4.94 -15.24
CA SER A 174 0.39 5.30 -15.50
C SER A 174 0.49 6.68 -16.19
N GLU A 175 -0.34 6.94 -17.21
CA GLU A 175 -0.30 8.22 -17.95
C GLU A 175 -0.75 9.44 -17.13
N GLU A 176 -1.46 9.27 -16.00
CA GLU A 176 -1.74 10.35 -15.06
C GLU A 176 -0.51 10.80 -14.25
N GLY A 177 0.58 10.03 -14.33
CA GLY A 177 1.93 10.49 -14.00
C GLY A 177 2.29 10.50 -12.51
N PHE A 178 1.58 9.77 -11.64
CA PHE A 178 1.94 9.69 -10.22
C PHE A 178 3.11 8.74 -9.96
N ALA A 179 3.09 7.54 -10.52
CA ALA A 179 4.20 6.60 -10.40
C ALA A 179 4.28 5.69 -11.62
N CYS A 180 5.50 5.42 -12.08
CA CYS A 180 5.78 4.45 -13.14
C CYS A 180 5.99 3.07 -12.53
N GLN A 181 5.26 2.05 -13.00
CA GLN A 181 5.44 0.65 -12.63
C GLN A 181 6.33 -0.07 -13.66
N ALA A 182 7.65 0.10 -13.59
CA ALA A 182 8.56 -0.31 -14.66
C ALA A 182 8.59 -1.82 -14.93
N GLY A 183 8.24 -2.66 -13.94
CA GLY A 183 8.30 -4.11 -14.08
C GLY A 183 7.31 -4.72 -15.08
N THR A 184 6.21 -4.04 -15.38
CA THR A 184 5.26 -4.46 -16.44
C THR A 184 5.46 -3.64 -17.71
N PHE A 185 5.75 -2.36 -17.56
CA PHE A 185 5.82 -1.40 -18.66
C PHE A 185 7.15 -1.38 -19.42
N ALA A 186 8.26 -1.80 -18.79
CA ALA A 186 9.60 -1.55 -19.33
C ALA A 186 10.60 -2.69 -19.12
N ASP A 187 10.30 -3.70 -18.29
CA ASP A 187 11.17 -4.86 -18.07
C ASP A 187 11.38 -5.64 -19.39
N PRO A 188 12.59 -5.66 -19.97
CA PRO A 188 12.85 -6.31 -21.25
C PRO A 188 12.61 -7.83 -21.21
N GLY A 189 12.65 -8.46 -20.03
CA GLY A 189 12.35 -9.87 -19.85
C GLY A 189 10.86 -10.21 -19.96
N LYS A 190 9.97 -9.22 -19.78
CA LYS A 190 8.50 -9.40 -19.82
C LYS A 190 7.81 -8.63 -20.94
N LEU A 191 8.35 -7.47 -21.31
CA LEU A 191 7.68 -6.48 -22.16
C LEU A 191 7.29 -7.05 -23.53
N GLY A 192 8.10 -7.93 -24.12
CA GLY A 192 7.75 -8.57 -25.39
C GLY A 192 6.44 -9.37 -25.34
N ALA A 193 6.17 -10.05 -24.22
CA ALA A 193 4.96 -10.82 -24.01
C ALA A 193 3.79 -9.95 -23.53
N LEU A 194 4.06 -8.89 -22.76
CA LEU A 194 3.03 -8.02 -22.17
C LEU A 194 2.54 -6.93 -23.11
N ARG A 195 3.38 -6.44 -24.05
CA ARG A 195 3.05 -5.31 -24.93
C ARG A 195 1.69 -5.43 -25.64
N PRO A 196 1.26 -6.60 -26.15
CA PRO A 196 -0.08 -6.73 -26.76
C PRO A 196 -1.25 -6.54 -25.79
N PHE A 197 -0.99 -6.62 -24.48
CA PHE A 197 -1.99 -6.56 -23.42
C PHE A 197 -1.87 -5.31 -22.54
N LEU A 198 -0.91 -4.42 -22.82
CA LEU A 198 -0.80 -3.17 -22.10
C LEU A 198 -2.08 -2.34 -22.32
N LEU A 199 -2.70 -1.95 -21.22
CA LEU A 199 -3.87 -1.09 -21.18
C LEU A 199 -3.52 0.38 -21.46
N GLU A 200 -2.24 0.71 -21.37
CA GLU A 200 -1.71 2.06 -21.36
C GLU A 200 -0.38 2.13 -22.12
N PRO A 201 -0.01 3.29 -22.68
CA PRO A 201 1.27 3.48 -23.37
C PRO A 201 2.52 3.17 -22.54
N GLU A 202 3.59 2.78 -23.23
CA GLU A 202 4.89 2.57 -22.59
C GLU A 202 5.54 3.92 -22.16
N PRO A 203 6.06 4.01 -20.93
CA PRO A 203 6.87 5.14 -20.48
C PRO A 203 8.22 5.18 -21.21
N THR A 204 8.84 6.36 -21.25
CA THR A 204 10.11 6.57 -21.94
C THR A 204 11.15 7.17 -21.01
N LEU A 205 12.40 6.69 -21.14
CA LEU A 205 13.55 7.34 -20.53
C LEU A 205 14.08 8.41 -21.49
N ILE A 206 14.04 9.68 -21.07
CA ILE A 206 14.58 10.82 -21.80
C ILE A 206 15.70 11.42 -20.94
N GLY A 207 16.95 11.26 -21.38
CA GLY A 207 18.11 11.58 -20.55
C GLY A 207 18.15 10.71 -19.28
N GLU A 208 18.14 11.34 -18.11
CA GLU A 208 18.12 10.67 -16.80
C GLU A 208 16.76 10.83 -16.08
N CYS A 209 15.67 10.92 -16.86
CA CYS A 209 14.33 11.07 -16.33
C CYS A 209 13.31 10.23 -17.13
N VAL A 210 12.48 9.48 -16.41
CA VAL A 210 11.40 8.65 -16.95
C VAL A 210 10.13 9.49 -17.07
N HIS A 211 9.46 9.40 -18.21
CA HIS A 211 8.27 10.18 -18.54
C HIS A 211 7.13 9.29 -19.03
N THR A 212 5.90 9.76 -18.88
CA THR A 212 4.72 9.24 -19.58
C THR A 212 4.90 9.35 -21.10
N SER A 213 4.02 8.72 -21.88
CA SER A 213 4.05 8.84 -23.34
C SER A 213 3.80 10.27 -23.83
N THR A 214 3.13 11.08 -23.02
CA THR A 214 2.91 12.52 -23.28
C THR A 214 4.07 13.41 -22.82
N GLY A 215 5.16 12.85 -22.30
CA GLY A 215 6.32 13.60 -21.83
C GLY A 215 6.19 14.21 -20.43
N MET A 216 5.23 13.74 -19.61
CA MET A 216 5.13 14.17 -18.20
C MET A 216 6.11 13.37 -17.34
N PRO A 217 6.99 14.02 -16.55
CA PRO A 217 7.92 13.28 -15.69
C PRO A 217 7.16 12.64 -14.51
N TYR A 218 7.45 11.36 -14.24
CA TYR A 218 6.94 10.70 -13.04
C TYR A 218 7.68 11.22 -11.80
N PRO A 219 7.04 11.54 -10.66
CA PRO A 219 7.76 11.80 -9.43
C PRO A 219 8.37 10.53 -8.83
N ILE A 220 7.78 9.35 -9.08
CA ILE A 220 8.24 8.06 -8.58
C ILE A 220 8.40 7.06 -9.73
N VAL A 221 9.53 6.35 -9.78
CA VAL A 221 9.78 5.22 -10.69
C VAL A 221 10.03 3.97 -9.84
N HIS A 222 9.08 3.05 -9.87
CA HIS A 222 9.15 1.77 -9.18
C HIS A 222 9.64 0.66 -10.11
N GLN A 223 10.40 -0.29 -9.57
CA GLN A 223 11.03 -1.40 -10.27
C GLN A 223 12.01 -0.95 -11.36
N TYR A 224 12.58 0.24 -11.22
CA TYR A 224 13.49 0.84 -12.21
C TYR A 224 14.73 -0.04 -12.46
N ASP A 225 15.13 -0.82 -11.45
CA ASP A 225 16.30 -1.67 -11.49
C ASP A 225 16.12 -2.94 -12.34
N ARG A 226 14.88 -3.25 -12.75
CA ARG A 226 14.54 -4.32 -13.71
C ARG A 226 14.84 -3.93 -15.15
N VAL A 227 15.04 -2.64 -15.43
CA VAL A 227 15.37 -2.11 -16.76
C VAL A 227 16.82 -1.66 -16.76
N PRO A 228 17.77 -2.43 -17.33
CA PRO A 228 19.21 -2.14 -17.18
C PRO A 228 19.61 -0.72 -17.56
N ALA A 229 19.05 -0.21 -18.67
CA ALA A 229 19.31 1.16 -19.13
C ALA A 229 18.83 2.23 -18.13
N TRP A 230 17.65 2.02 -17.52
CA TRP A 230 17.11 2.95 -16.53
C TRP A 230 17.89 2.87 -15.22
N LYS A 231 18.21 1.66 -14.77
CA LYS A 231 19.09 1.44 -13.61
C LYS A 231 20.39 2.22 -13.75
N GLN A 232 21.03 2.13 -14.91
CA GLN A 232 22.27 2.84 -15.19
C GLN A 232 22.09 4.35 -15.14
N ALA A 233 21.12 4.89 -15.89
CA ALA A 233 20.87 6.33 -15.97
C ALA A 233 20.50 6.94 -14.60
N LEU A 234 19.57 6.33 -13.88
CA LEU A 234 19.09 6.84 -12.60
C LEU A 234 20.15 6.72 -11.49
N SER A 235 20.95 5.64 -11.50
CA SER A 235 22.07 5.50 -10.56
C SER A 235 23.19 6.52 -10.82
N ASN A 236 23.44 6.90 -12.08
CA ASN A 236 24.40 7.95 -12.41
C ASN A 236 23.94 9.31 -11.87
N ARG A 237 22.65 9.63 -12.04
CA ARG A 237 22.05 10.85 -11.50
C ARG A 237 22.14 10.96 -9.98
N LEU A 238 21.95 9.86 -9.25
CA LEU A 238 22.11 9.85 -7.79
C LEU A 238 23.56 10.12 -7.35
N ARG A 239 24.55 9.60 -8.10
CA ARG A 239 25.97 9.81 -7.79
C ARG A 239 26.45 11.22 -8.12
N SER A 240 25.84 11.89 -9.09
CA SER A 240 26.18 13.27 -9.49
C SER A 240 25.44 14.33 -8.66
N ALA A 241 24.42 13.95 -7.89
CA ALA A 241 23.70 14.87 -7.03
C ALA A 241 24.58 15.35 -5.85
N PRO A 242 24.58 16.65 -5.52
CA PRO A 242 25.31 17.16 -4.37
C PRO A 242 24.77 16.52 -3.08
N ALA A 243 25.68 16.24 -2.13
CA ALA A 243 25.30 15.71 -0.82
C ALA A 243 24.28 16.64 -0.15
N VAL A 244 23.14 16.09 0.24
CA VAL A 244 22.09 16.85 0.95
C VAL A 244 22.66 17.29 2.31
N GLY A 245 22.69 18.61 2.54
CA GLY A 245 23.17 19.18 3.80
C GLY A 245 22.31 18.74 4.99
N VAL A 246 22.97 18.53 6.13
CA VAL A 246 22.39 18.06 7.40
C VAL A 246 21.20 18.93 7.81
N SER A 247 20.04 18.29 8.00
CA SER A 247 18.78 18.94 8.41
C SER A 247 18.68 19.11 9.94
N ALA A 248 17.94 20.14 10.34
CA ALA A 248 17.63 20.63 11.69
C ALA A 248 17.24 19.55 12.73
N PRO A 249 17.34 19.85 14.05
CA PRO A 249 17.03 18.90 15.11
C PRO A 249 15.62 18.30 14.99
N ARG A 250 15.57 16.96 15.02
CA ARG A 250 14.36 16.17 14.88
C ARG A 250 13.69 15.90 16.23
N PRO A 251 12.35 15.87 16.30
CA PRO A 251 11.65 15.24 17.42
C PRO A 251 12.14 13.80 17.58
N GLY A 252 12.68 13.44 18.75
CA GLY A 252 13.36 12.17 18.97
C GLY A 252 12.42 10.97 18.91
N LEU A 253 12.45 10.23 17.80
CA LEU A 253 11.75 8.95 17.63
C LEU A 253 12.33 7.85 18.54
N ALA A 254 13.62 7.96 18.88
CA ALA A 254 14.33 7.09 19.83
C ALA A 254 13.75 7.14 21.27
N ARG A 255 12.98 8.17 21.63
CA ARG A 255 12.32 8.24 22.95
C ARG A 255 10.96 7.52 23.01
N VAL A 256 10.40 7.16 21.86
CA VAL A 256 9.07 6.51 21.74
C VAL A 256 9.20 5.00 21.57
N LEU A 257 10.26 4.53 20.93
CA LEU A 257 10.57 3.11 20.74
C LEU A 257 11.76 2.71 21.62
N GLY A 258 11.59 2.78 22.94
CA GLY A 258 12.52 2.10 23.83
C GLY A 258 12.38 0.60 23.64
N ASP A 259 13.44 -0.06 23.16
CA ASP A 259 13.67 -1.51 23.19
C ASP A 259 12.40 -2.36 23.32
N ALA A 260 11.54 -2.30 22.31
CA ALA A 260 10.29 -3.04 22.30
C ALA A 260 10.57 -4.50 21.95
N ASP A 261 11.03 -5.26 22.94
CA ASP A 261 10.69 -6.67 23.02
C ASP A 261 9.15 -6.76 22.96
N GLY A 262 8.62 -7.61 22.09
CA GLY A 262 7.19 -7.68 21.75
C GLY A 262 6.23 -7.84 22.93
N ALA A 263 6.74 -8.11 24.14
CA ALA A 263 6.00 -8.11 25.39
C ALA A 263 5.60 -6.70 25.89
N SER A 264 6.32 -5.63 25.58
CA SER A 264 6.00 -4.27 26.08
C SER A 264 4.87 -3.58 25.30
N VAL A 265 4.59 -4.05 24.09
CA VAL A 265 3.58 -3.49 23.17
C VAL A 265 2.15 -3.63 23.73
N LEU A 266 1.88 -4.68 24.50
CA LEU A 266 0.60 -4.87 25.19
C LEU A 266 0.42 -3.97 26.44
N GLN A 267 1.51 -3.53 27.08
CA GLN A 267 1.44 -2.68 28.28
C GLN A 267 1.30 -1.19 27.95
N THR A 268 1.84 -0.72 26.82
CA THR A 268 1.73 0.70 26.42
C THR A 268 0.29 1.10 26.08
N ALA A 269 -0.51 0.16 25.55
CA ALA A 269 -1.95 0.37 25.33
C ALA A 269 -2.76 0.56 26.63
N GLN A 270 -2.23 0.12 27.78
CA GLN A 270 -2.89 0.29 29.09
C GLN A 270 -2.46 1.56 29.84
N ARG A 271 -1.38 2.25 29.41
CA ARG A 271 -0.88 3.47 30.07
C ARG A 271 -1.40 4.78 29.49
N PHE A 272 -1.82 4.80 28.22
CA PHE A 272 -2.59 5.92 27.68
C PHE A 272 -4.06 5.66 27.94
N GLY A 273 -4.53 6.06 29.12
CA GLY A 273 -5.93 5.98 29.51
C GLY A 273 -6.83 6.70 28.51
N VAL A 274 -7.29 5.97 27.50
CA VAL A 274 -8.43 6.33 26.68
C VAL A 274 -9.62 6.30 27.62
N PRO A 275 -10.22 7.44 27.96
CA PRO A 275 -11.49 7.42 28.64
C PRO A 275 -12.45 6.70 27.68
N ARG A 276 -13.11 5.64 28.13
CA ARG A 276 -14.32 5.15 27.47
C ARG A 276 -15.32 6.31 27.51
N GLN A 277 -15.29 7.20 26.52
CA GLN A 277 -16.51 7.88 26.16
C GLN A 277 -17.44 6.77 25.70
N GLN A 278 -18.55 6.61 26.42
CA GLN A 278 -19.66 5.77 26.01
C GLN A 278 -19.95 6.13 24.57
N SER A 279 -19.60 5.20 23.67
CA SER A 279 -20.03 5.23 22.30
C SER A 279 -21.55 5.28 22.31
N SER A 280 -22.12 6.43 21.96
CA SER A 280 -23.50 6.51 21.48
C SER A 280 -23.55 5.92 20.07
N ILE A 281 -23.21 4.63 19.97
CA ILE A 281 -23.70 3.80 18.87
C ILE A 281 -25.12 3.44 19.29
N SER A 282 -26.07 4.24 18.84
CA SER A 282 -27.47 3.85 18.80
C SER A 282 -27.56 2.69 17.80
N LEU A 283 -27.42 1.47 18.30
CA LEU A 283 -27.87 0.29 17.56
C LEU A 283 -29.33 0.56 17.19
N PHE A 284 -29.64 0.58 15.89
CA PHE A 284 -31.03 0.55 15.44
C PHE A 284 -31.66 -0.74 15.96
N SER A 285 -32.30 -0.63 17.12
CA SER A 285 -33.30 -1.56 17.59
C SER A 285 -34.43 -1.52 16.58
N ALA A 286 -34.58 -2.59 15.79
CA ALA A 286 -35.81 -2.82 15.04
C ALA A 286 -36.96 -2.88 16.05
N ALA A 287 -37.73 -1.80 16.11
CA ALA A 287 -38.94 -1.74 16.90
C ALA A 287 -39.90 -2.82 16.37
N SER A 288 -40.37 -3.63 17.31
CA SER A 288 -41.45 -4.59 17.17
C SER A 288 -42.78 -3.85 17.11
N SER A 289 -43.38 -3.82 15.92
CA SER A 289 -44.80 -3.54 15.60
C SER A 289 -44.86 -3.53 14.07
N ASP A 290 -45.46 -4.46 13.33
CA ASP A 290 -46.76 -5.09 13.50
C ASP A 290 -46.73 -6.49 12.85
N LEU A 291 -46.95 -7.53 13.64
CA LEU A 291 -47.44 -8.81 13.14
C LEU A 291 -48.83 -8.99 13.72
N VAL A 292 -49.82 -8.53 12.96
CA VAL A 292 -51.22 -8.85 13.20
C VAL A 292 -51.39 -10.35 12.99
N HIS A 293 -51.82 -11.02 14.05
CA HIS A 293 -52.29 -12.40 14.04
C HIS A 293 -53.39 -12.59 13.01
N ALA A 294 -53.14 -13.41 11.99
CA ALA A 294 -54.19 -14.11 11.26
C ALA A 294 -54.20 -15.56 11.76
N ASP A 295 -55.02 -15.79 12.79
CA ASP A 295 -55.35 -17.11 13.31
C ASP A 295 -56.40 -17.74 12.37
N GLY A 296 -56.15 -18.97 11.91
CA GLY A 296 -56.96 -19.59 10.88
C GLY A 296 -56.57 -21.04 10.61
N SER A 297 -56.63 -21.86 11.66
CA SER A 297 -56.53 -23.31 11.55
C SER A 297 -57.84 -23.88 10.93
N PRO A 298 -57.81 -24.66 9.84
CA PRO A 298 -58.99 -25.39 9.40
C PRO A 298 -59.12 -26.70 10.21
N SER A 299 -60.25 -26.85 10.91
CA SER A 299 -60.68 -28.14 11.47
C SER A 299 -61.40 -28.98 10.40
N PRO A 300 -61.33 -30.32 10.47
CA PRO A 300 -61.91 -31.20 9.46
C PRO A 300 -63.33 -31.63 9.86
N GLU A 301 -64.31 -31.51 8.97
CA GLU A 301 -65.56 -32.28 9.06
C GLU A 301 -65.98 -32.75 7.67
N GLY A 302 -66.31 -34.04 7.60
CA GLY A 302 -66.84 -34.70 6.43
C GLY A 302 -68.36 -34.79 6.43
N THR A 303 -68.86 -35.28 5.30
CA THR A 303 -70.16 -35.95 5.06
C THR A 303 -71.44 -35.14 5.24
N ALA A 304 -72.03 -34.73 4.10
CA ALA A 304 -73.31 -35.24 3.61
C ALA A 304 -73.38 -35.04 2.09
#